data_AF-A0A1I1CQ70-F1
#
_entry.id   AF-A0A1I1CQ70-F1
#
_cell.length_a   1.000
_cell.length_b   1.000
_cell.length_c   1.000
_cell.angle_alpha   90.00
_cell.angle_beta   90.00
_cell.angle_gamma   90.00
#
_symmetry.space_group_name_H-M   'P 1'
#
loop_
_entity.id
_entity.type
_entity.pdbx_description
1 polymer ?
#
loop_
_entity_poly.entity_id
_entity_poly.type
_entity_poly.pdbx_seq_one_letter_code
_entity_poly.pdbx_strand_id
1 'polypeptide(L)'
;MKTKAAIAWKAGAPLTIEEVDLAGPRAGEVLVELKATGICHTDYYTLSGADPEGIFPAILGHEGAGVVVDVGPGVTTLKKDDHVIPLYTPECRQCKFCLSQKTNLCQAIRSTQGRGLMPDATSRFSLNGQPLFHYMGTSTFSNYIVVPEIALAKIREDAPFDKVCYIGCGVTTGVGAVLFSAKVEAGANVAVFGLGG
;
A
#
# COMPACT_ATOMS: atom_id res chain seq x y z
N MET A 1 8.76 -4.77 -17.04
CA MET A 1 7.89 -3.98 -17.94
C MET A 1 8.17 -2.50 -17.72
N LYS A 2 7.76 -1.64 -18.66
CA LYS A 2 7.71 -0.19 -18.41
C LYS A 2 6.37 0.18 -17.76
N THR A 3 6.37 1.14 -16.85
CA THR A 3 5.16 1.70 -16.22
C THR A 3 5.33 3.18 -15.98
N LYS A 4 4.24 3.94 -16.09
CA LYS A 4 4.20 5.36 -15.74
C LYS A 4 3.98 5.48 -14.23
N ALA A 5 4.80 6.28 -13.56
CA ALA A 5 4.74 6.50 -12.12
C ALA A 5 5.02 7.97 -11.75
N ALA A 6 4.52 8.40 -10.60
CA ALA A 6 4.86 9.67 -9.99
C ALA A 6 6.03 9.48 -8.99
N ILE A 7 7.19 10.03 -9.32
CA ILE A 7 8.41 9.90 -8.53
C ILE A 7 8.54 11.09 -7.58
N ALA A 8 8.76 10.80 -6.30
CA ALA A 8 9.24 11.76 -5.34
C ALA A 8 10.77 11.70 -5.30
N TRP A 9 11.44 12.69 -5.88
CA TRP A 9 12.91 12.71 -5.96
C TRP A 9 13.59 13.12 -4.65
N LYS A 10 12.97 14.04 -3.92
CA LYS A 10 13.45 14.56 -2.64
C LYS A 10 12.30 15.23 -1.89
N ALA A 11 12.46 15.37 -0.58
CA ALA A 11 11.53 16.10 0.25
C ALA A 11 11.29 17.54 -0.27
N GLY A 12 10.03 17.97 -0.22
CA GLY A 12 9.55 19.30 -0.60
C GLY A 12 9.49 19.57 -2.11
N ALA A 13 9.98 18.67 -2.96
CA ALA A 13 9.90 18.83 -4.41
C ALA A 13 8.56 18.30 -4.95
N PRO A 14 8.02 18.89 -6.04
CA PRO A 14 6.87 18.31 -6.74
C PRO A 14 7.18 16.90 -7.25
N LEU A 15 6.15 16.06 -7.32
CA LEU A 15 6.24 14.77 -7.99
C LEU A 15 6.47 14.97 -9.49
N THR A 16 7.33 14.16 -10.09
CA THR A 16 7.50 14.11 -11.55
C THR A 16 6.88 12.85 -12.11
N ILE A 17 6.24 12.95 -13.27
CA ILE A 17 5.60 11.81 -13.91
C ILE A 17 6.56 11.23 -14.95
N GLU A 18 7.05 10.02 -14.72
CA GLU A 18 8.12 9.40 -15.50
C GLU A 18 7.78 7.95 -15.86
N GLU A 19 8.43 7.44 -16.90
CA GLU A 19 8.34 6.02 -17.26
C GLU A 19 9.51 5.26 -16.61
N VAL A 20 9.19 4.29 -15.75
CA VAL A 20 10.16 3.52 -14.97
C VAL A 20 10.13 2.04 -15.35
N ASP A 21 11.21 1.33 -15.06
CA ASP A 21 11.28 -0.12 -15.15
C ASP A 21 10.65 -0.76 -13.90
N LEU A 22 9.69 -1.66 -14.12
CA LEU A 22 9.09 -2.51 -13.09
C LEU A 22 9.45 -3.97 -13.36
N ALA A 23 10.21 -4.58 -12.46
CA ALA A 23 10.48 -6.02 -12.49
C ALA A 23 9.20 -6.82 -12.21
N GLY A 24 9.05 -7.99 -12.83
CA GLY A 24 7.92 -8.89 -12.59
C GLY A 24 7.90 -9.46 -11.15
N PRO A 25 6.78 -10.08 -10.75
CA PRO A 25 6.64 -10.61 -9.40
C PRO A 25 7.60 -11.79 -9.17
N ARG A 26 8.28 -11.80 -8.02
CA ARG A 26 9.05 -12.96 -7.54
C ARG A 26 8.20 -13.86 -6.67
N ALA A 27 8.80 -14.88 -6.08
CA ALA A 27 8.08 -15.83 -5.21
C ALA A 27 7.31 -15.11 -4.09
N GLY A 28 6.03 -15.42 -3.95
CA GLY A 28 5.12 -14.80 -2.97
C GLY A 28 4.72 -13.34 -3.30
N GLU A 29 4.98 -12.85 -4.50
CA GLU A 29 4.62 -11.50 -4.93
C GLU A 29 3.58 -11.51 -6.06
N VAL A 30 2.90 -10.37 -6.22
CA VAL A 30 1.79 -10.21 -7.15
C VAL A 30 1.96 -8.90 -7.91
N LEU A 31 1.79 -8.97 -9.23
CA LEU A 31 1.74 -7.80 -10.11
C LEU A 31 0.29 -7.33 -10.23
N VAL A 32 0.06 -6.04 -9.97
CA VAL A 32 -1.27 -5.42 -9.98
C VAL A 32 -1.27 -4.23 -10.90
N GLU A 33 -2.29 -4.11 -11.75
CA GLU A 33 -2.62 -2.88 -12.47
C GLU A 33 -3.55 -2.02 -11.61
N LEU A 34 -3.10 -0.82 -11.24
CA LEU A 34 -3.88 0.12 -10.46
C LEU A 34 -4.93 0.79 -11.35
N LYS A 35 -6.17 0.80 -10.85
CA LYS A 35 -7.31 1.43 -11.52
C LYS A 35 -7.70 2.76 -10.85
N ALA A 36 -7.43 2.89 -9.56
CA ALA A 36 -7.57 4.13 -8.81
C ALA A 36 -6.59 4.17 -7.65
N THR A 37 -6.17 5.38 -7.27
CA THR A 37 -5.43 5.64 -6.03
C THR A 37 -5.93 6.93 -5.38
N GLY A 38 -6.11 6.90 -4.06
CA GLY A 38 -6.38 8.08 -3.25
C GLY A 38 -5.11 8.91 -3.04
N ILE A 39 -5.28 10.19 -2.66
CA ILE A 39 -4.21 11.07 -2.17
C ILE A 39 -4.49 11.30 -0.69
N CYS A 40 -3.62 10.80 0.16
CA CYS A 40 -3.79 10.87 1.60
C CYS A 40 -2.80 11.87 2.22
N HIS A 41 -3.15 12.36 3.42
CA HIS A 41 -2.26 13.25 4.16
C HIS A 41 -0.90 12.57 4.47
N THR A 42 -0.86 11.26 4.67
CA THR A 42 0.39 10.52 4.92
C THR A 42 1.36 10.65 3.75
N ASP A 43 0.88 10.58 2.50
CA ASP A 43 1.73 10.74 1.31
C ASP A 43 2.33 12.15 1.27
N TYR A 44 1.52 13.17 1.58
CA TYR A 44 1.98 14.56 1.68
C TYR A 44 2.97 14.77 2.83
N TYR A 45 2.71 14.18 4.00
CA TYR A 45 3.56 14.29 5.18
C TYR A 45 4.97 13.72 4.94
N THR A 46 5.05 12.57 4.26
CA THR A 46 6.33 12.04 3.79
C THR A 46 6.95 12.99 2.75
N LEU A 47 6.19 13.38 1.70
CA LEU A 47 6.70 14.26 0.65
C LEU A 47 7.22 15.59 1.18
N SER A 48 6.61 16.17 2.22
CA SER A 48 7.03 17.44 2.80
C SER A 48 8.35 17.34 3.57
N GLY A 49 8.85 16.11 3.85
CA GLY A 49 10.02 15.86 4.68
C GLY A 49 9.76 15.98 6.17
N ALA A 50 8.50 16.03 6.60
CA ALA A 50 8.14 16.05 8.02
C ALA A 50 8.26 14.65 8.64
N ASP A 51 8.15 13.61 7.81
CA ASP A 51 8.38 12.22 8.20
C ASP A 51 9.88 11.94 8.41
N PRO A 52 10.33 11.64 9.64
CA PRO A 52 11.73 11.29 9.90
C PRO A 52 12.13 9.93 9.30
N GLU A 53 11.15 9.08 8.94
CA GLU A 53 11.37 7.81 8.25
C GLU A 53 11.28 7.97 6.71
N GLY A 54 11.11 9.18 6.19
CA GLY A 54 10.97 9.44 4.75
C GLY A 54 12.25 9.08 3.96
N ILE A 55 12.11 8.20 2.96
CA ILE A 55 13.20 7.75 2.09
C ILE A 55 12.92 8.20 0.65
N PHE A 56 13.95 8.73 -0.02
CA PHE A 56 13.88 9.22 -1.40
C PHE A 56 15.10 8.72 -2.21
N PRO A 57 15.00 8.52 -3.53
CA PRO A 57 13.80 8.70 -4.35
C PRO A 57 12.82 7.53 -4.21
N ALA A 58 11.52 7.82 -4.16
CA ALA A 58 10.48 6.80 -3.93
C ALA A 58 9.25 7.03 -4.82
N ILE A 59 8.50 5.96 -5.07
CA ILE A 59 7.15 6.03 -5.62
C ILE A 59 6.19 5.93 -4.44
N LEU A 60 5.50 7.04 -4.13
CA LEU A 60 4.58 7.15 -3.00
C LEU A 60 3.22 6.49 -3.30
N GLY A 61 2.22 6.75 -2.45
CA GLY A 61 0.86 6.24 -2.58
C GLY A 61 0.68 4.92 -1.84
N HIS A 62 -0.40 4.83 -1.05
CA HIS A 62 -0.76 3.64 -0.30
C HIS A 62 -2.26 3.31 -0.29
N GLU A 63 -3.07 4.11 -0.98
CA GLU A 63 -4.54 3.97 -1.04
C GLU A 63 -4.99 3.53 -2.44
N GLY A 64 -4.64 2.30 -2.85
CA GLY A 64 -4.91 1.82 -4.20
C GLY A 64 -6.07 0.83 -4.31
N ALA A 65 -6.63 0.70 -5.51
CA ALA A 65 -7.43 -0.46 -5.90
C ALA A 65 -7.14 -0.83 -7.36
N GLY A 66 -7.12 -2.12 -7.65
CA GLY A 66 -6.66 -2.60 -8.95
C GLY A 66 -7.01 -4.05 -9.25
N VAL A 67 -6.43 -4.55 -10.33
CA VAL A 67 -6.65 -5.91 -10.84
C VAL A 67 -5.32 -6.65 -10.88
N VAL A 68 -5.31 -7.90 -10.42
CA VAL A 68 -4.14 -8.77 -10.52
C VAL A 68 -3.86 -9.10 -11.99
N VAL A 69 -2.63 -8.83 -12.43
CA VAL A 69 -2.17 -9.10 -13.79
C VAL A 69 -1.42 -10.43 -13.86
N ASP A 70 -0.56 -10.68 -12.87
CA ASP A 70 0.28 -11.88 -12.80
C ASP A 70 0.67 -12.18 -11.34
N VAL A 71 1.02 -13.44 -11.06
CA VAL A 71 1.41 -13.92 -9.74
C VAL A 71 2.73 -14.66 -9.79
N GLY A 72 3.59 -14.42 -8.81
CA GLY A 72 4.84 -15.13 -8.69
C GLY A 72 4.68 -16.54 -8.10
N PRO A 73 5.74 -17.36 -8.13
CA PRO A 73 5.72 -18.71 -7.57
C PRO A 73 5.28 -18.74 -6.10
N GLY A 74 4.43 -19.70 -5.72
CA GLY A 74 4.00 -19.90 -4.33
C GLY A 74 2.86 -19.01 -3.87
N VAL A 75 2.35 -18.09 -4.70
CA VAL A 75 1.08 -17.39 -4.46
C VAL A 75 -0.07 -18.40 -4.57
N THR A 76 -0.99 -18.40 -3.60
CA THR A 76 -2.06 -19.41 -3.50
C THR A 76 -3.45 -18.84 -3.29
N THR A 77 -3.54 -17.58 -2.85
CA THR A 77 -4.80 -16.91 -2.48
C THR A 77 -5.29 -15.92 -3.53
N LEU A 78 -4.45 -15.61 -4.51
CA LEU A 78 -4.72 -14.66 -5.59
C LEU A 78 -4.38 -15.28 -6.95
N LYS A 79 -5.09 -14.83 -7.98
CA LYS A 79 -4.85 -15.19 -9.38
C LYS A 79 -5.13 -13.99 -10.27
N LYS A 80 -4.70 -14.09 -11.53
CA LYS A 80 -5.03 -13.13 -12.57
C LYS A 80 -6.54 -12.81 -12.60
N ASP A 81 -6.85 -11.55 -12.87
CA ASP A 81 -8.20 -10.96 -12.93
C ASP A 81 -8.90 -10.76 -11.58
N ASP A 82 -8.30 -11.20 -10.46
CA ASP A 82 -8.83 -10.87 -9.13
C ASP A 82 -8.74 -9.36 -8.86
N HIS A 83 -9.82 -8.77 -8.35
CA HIS A 83 -9.84 -7.39 -7.89
C HIS A 83 -9.24 -7.32 -6.49
N VAL A 84 -8.35 -6.34 -6.25
CA VAL A 84 -7.58 -6.25 -5.01
C VAL A 84 -7.39 -4.81 -4.51
N ILE A 85 -7.15 -4.71 -3.20
CA ILE A 85 -6.70 -3.50 -2.50
C ILE A 85 -5.33 -3.79 -1.85
N PRO A 86 -4.29 -2.98 -2.10
CA PRO A 86 -3.03 -3.06 -1.37
C PRO A 86 -3.17 -2.67 0.11
N LEU A 87 -2.45 -3.40 0.96
CA LEU A 87 -2.47 -3.24 2.41
C LEU A 87 -1.10 -2.75 2.88
N TYR A 88 -1.02 -1.50 3.32
CA TYR A 88 0.22 -0.99 3.93
C TYR A 88 0.52 -1.65 5.29
N THR A 89 -0.47 -2.28 5.93
CA THR A 89 -0.27 -3.21 7.04
C THR A 89 -0.59 -4.62 6.54
N PRO A 90 0.41 -5.47 6.28
CA PRO A 90 0.18 -6.81 5.73
C PRO A 90 -0.52 -7.72 6.73
N GLU A 91 -1.06 -8.85 6.27
CA GLU A 91 -1.65 -9.89 7.11
C GLU A 91 -1.07 -11.27 6.76
N CYS A 92 0.01 -11.68 7.43
CA CYS A 92 0.63 -12.99 7.14
C CYS A 92 -0.10 -14.20 7.74
N ARG A 93 -1.10 -13.97 8.61
CA ARG A 93 -1.98 -14.96 9.26
C ARG A 93 -1.32 -16.04 10.11
N GLN A 94 0.00 -15.96 10.33
CA GLN A 94 0.75 -16.99 11.04
C GLN A 94 1.69 -16.45 12.13
N CYS A 95 2.03 -15.16 12.11
CA CYS A 95 2.87 -14.59 13.16
C CYS A 95 2.08 -14.34 14.45
N LYS A 96 2.79 -14.25 15.57
CA LYS A 96 2.21 -13.99 16.90
C LYS A 96 1.23 -12.80 16.92
N PHE A 97 1.51 -11.75 16.15
CA PHE A 97 0.66 -10.56 16.07
C PHE A 97 -0.66 -10.86 15.38
N CYS A 98 -0.63 -11.46 14.18
CA CYS A 98 -1.85 -11.86 13.45
C CYS A 98 -2.69 -12.88 14.23
N LEU A 99 -2.07 -13.73 15.06
CA LEU A 99 -2.79 -14.72 15.87
C LEU A 99 -3.32 -14.17 17.21
N SER A 100 -2.96 -12.93 17.59
CA SER A 100 -3.16 -12.44 18.96
C SER A 100 -4.60 -12.02 19.30
N GLN A 101 -5.45 -11.77 18.30
CA GLN A 101 -6.78 -11.11 18.42
C GLN A 101 -6.77 -9.73 19.12
N LYS A 102 -5.59 -9.18 19.45
CA LYS A 102 -5.43 -7.91 20.17
C LYS A 102 -4.85 -6.80 19.31
N THR A 103 -4.26 -7.14 18.17
CA THR A 103 -3.62 -6.19 17.26
C THR A 103 -3.71 -6.69 15.82
N ASN A 104 -3.67 -5.74 14.89
CA ASN A 104 -3.55 -5.97 13.45
C ASN A 104 -2.11 -5.72 12.93
N LEU A 105 -1.16 -5.35 13.80
CA LEU A 105 0.18 -4.90 13.41
C LEU A 105 1.11 -6.06 13.08
N CYS A 106 0.88 -6.72 11.94
CA CYS A 106 1.74 -7.79 11.44
C CYS A 106 3.20 -7.34 11.34
N GLN A 107 4.11 -8.18 11.83
CA GLN A 107 5.56 -7.90 11.83
C GLN A 107 6.33 -8.66 10.74
N ALA A 108 5.66 -9.47 9.91
CA ALA A 108 6.32 -10.42 9.01
C ALA A 108 7.33 -9.77 8.05
N ILE A 109 7.03 -8.57 7.55
CA ILE A 109 7.87 -7.85 6.58
C ILE A 109 8.19 -6.41 7.00
N ARG A 110 7.89 -6.02 8.26
CA ARG A 110 8.04 -4.62 8.72
C ARG A 110 9.47 -4.10 8.58
N SER A 111 10.47 -4.97 8.75
CA SER A 111 11.90 -4.63 8.71
C SER A 111 12.42 -4.28 7.31
N THR A 112 11.88 -4.89 6.25
CA THR A 112 12.20 -4.52 4.86
C THR A 112 11.30 -3.40 4.36
N GLN A 113 10.01 -3.46 4.71
CA GLN A 113 9.03 -2.43 4.36
C GLN A 113 9.44 -1.05 4.88
N GLY A 114 9.95 -0.96 6.13
CA GLY A 114 10.47 0.27 6.71
C GLY A 114 11.73 0.84 6.05
N ARG A 115 12.39 0.04 5.22
CA ARG A 115 13.54 0.47 4.41
C ARG A 115 13.17 0.74 2.96
N GLY A 116 11.87 0.73 2.63
CA GLY A 116 11.36 0.92 1.28
C GLY A 116 11.67 -0.24 0.33
N LEU A 117 11.74 -1.47 0.84
CA LEU A 117 12.15 -2.66 0.08
C LEU A 117 11.14 -3.80 0.20
N MET A 118 11.17 -4.69 -0.78
CA MET A 118 10.42 -5.95 -0.79
C MET A 118 10.95 -6.93 0.27
N PRO A 119 10.25 -8.04 0.58
CA PRO A 119 10.68 -9.02 1.59
C PRO A 119 12.08 -9.60 1.35
N ASP A 120 12.54 -9.63 0.10
CA ASP A 120 13.89 -10.05 -0.29
C ASP A 120 14.96 -8.94 -0.21
N ALA A 121 14.62 -7.79 0.40
CA ALA A 121 15.46 -6.61 0.53
C ALA A 121 15.91 -6.00 -0.81
N THR A 122 15.13 -6.17 -1.88
CA THR A 122 15.36 -5.52 -3.17
C THR A 122 14.19 -4.62 -3.58
N SER A 123 14.40 -3.74 -4.55
CA SER A 123 13.31 -3.00 -5.18
C SER A 123 12.80 -3.74 -6.44
N ARG A 124 11.58 -3.41 -6.84
CA ARG A 124 11.01 -3.79 -8.14
C ARG A 124 11.03 -2.64 -9.13
N PHE A 125 11.19 -1.41 -8.63
CA PHE A 125 11.27 -0.21 -9.46
C PHE A 125 12.71 0.21 -9.69
N SER A 126 13.02 0.60 -10.92
CA SER A 126 14.27 1.27 -11.25
C SER A 126 14.08 2.27 -12.39
N LEU A 127 14.98 3.23 -12.47
CA LEU A 127 15.08 4.18 -13.57
C LEU A 127 16.53 4.29 -13.99
N ASN A 128 16.82 4.00 -15.27
CA ASN A 128 18.20 3.96 -15.80
C ASN A 128 19.12 3.03 -15.00
N GLY A 129 18.59 1.90 -14.54
CA GLY A 129 19.31 0.92 -13.72
C GLY A 129 19.48 1.30 -12.24
N GLN A 130 19.07 2.50 -11.82
CA GLN A 130 19.11 2.92 -10.42
C GLN A 130 17.80 2.53 -9.72
N PRO A 131 17.84 1.85 -8.56
CA PRO A 131 16.64 1.45 -7.85
C PRO A 131 15.88 2.66 -7.28
N LEU A 132 14.55 2.61 -7.34
CA LEU A 132 13.66 3.53 -6.63
C LEU A 132 13.08 2.81 -5.42
N PHE A 133 12.89 3.51 -4.31
CA PHE A 133 12.30 2.91 -3.11
C PHE A 133 10.79 2.72 -3.25
N HIS A 134 10.31 1.65 -2.62
CA HIS A 134 8.88 1.45 -2.41
C HIS A 134 8.39 2.27 -1.23
N TYR A 135 7.12 2.67 -1.27
CA TYR A 135 6.48 3.39 -0.18
C TYR A 135 5.46 2.51 0.52
N MET A 136 5.64 2.33 1.84
CA MET A 136 4.75 1.54 2.70
C MET A 136 4.42 0.13 2.16
N GLY A 137 5.28 -0.44 1.31
CA GLY A 137 5.05 -1.73 0.66
C GLY A 137 3.88 -1.76 -0.34
N THR A 138 3.48 -0.61 -0.89
CA THR A 138 2.32 -0.47 -1.79
C THR A 138 2.63 0.33 -3.05
N SER A 139 3.20 1.54 -2.92
CA SER A 139 3.69 2.38 -4.04
C SER A 139 2.64 2.68 -5.11
N THR A 140 1.41 3.03 -4.71
CA THR A 140 0.24 3.09 -5.60
C THR A 140 0.21 4.29 -6.54
N PHE A 141 1.19 5.20 -6.48
CA PHE A 141 1.39 6.24 -7.49
C PHE A 141 2.14 5.71 -8.74
N SER A 142 1.82 4.49 -9.16
CA SER A 142 2.26 3.87 -10.40
C SER A 142 1.08 3.13 -11.03
N ASN A 143 1.00 3.11 -12.36
CA ASN A 143 -0.03 2.34 -13.08
C ASN A 143 0.06 0.83 -12.79
N TYR A 144 1.26 0.33 -12.48
CA TYR A 144 1.49 -1.06 -12.09
C TYR A 144 2.39 -1.13 -10.87
N ILE A 145 2.10 -2.05 -9.96
CA ILE A 145 2.90 -2.31 -8.75
C ILE A 145 3.19 -3.79 -8.61
N VAL A 146 4.26 -4.11 -7.89
CA VAL A 146 4.51 -5.47 -7.39
C VAL A 146 4.56 -5.41 -5.88
N VAL A 147 3.72 -6.22 -5.23
CA VAL A 147 3.58 -6.27 -3.76
C VAL A 147 3.56 -7.72 -3.27
N PRO A 148 3.93 -8.00 -2.01
CA PRO A 148 3.77 -9.33 -1.44
C PRO A 148 2.30 -9.76 -1.41
N GLU A 149 2.00 -11.04 -1.61
CA GLU A 149 0.65 -11.60 -1.55
C GLU A 149 -0.06 -11.24 -0.22
N ILE A 150 0.69 -11.29 0.89
CA ILE A 150 0.18 -10.96 2.23
C ILE A 150 -0.16 -9.47 2.41
N ALA A 151 0.19 -8.63 1.43
CA ALA A 151 -0.11 -7.20 1.41
C ALA A 151 -1.20 -6.85 0.38
N LEU A 152 -2.03 -7.84 0.01
CA LEU A 152 -3.20 -7.65 -0.85
C LEU A 152 -4.44 -8.29 -0.22
N ALA A 153 -5.56 -7.57 -0.28
CA ALA A 153 -6.87 -8.12 0.02
C ALA A 153 -7.67 -8.27 -1.29
N LYS A 154 -8.14 -9.49 -1.57
CA LYS A 154 -9.13 -9.73 -2.63
C LYS A 154 -10.46 -9.09 -2.26
N ILE A 155 -11.09 -8.42 -3.23
CA ILE A 155 -12.40 -7.79 -3.10
C ILE A 155 -13.38 -8.32 -4.15
N ARG A 156 -14.66 -7.94 -4.02
CA ARG A 156 -15.72 -8.25 -4.99
C ARG A 156 -15.40 -7.62 -6.36
N GLU A 157 -15.70 -8.35 -7.44
CA GLU A 157 -15.38 -7.94 -8.82
C GLU A 157 -16.20 -6.74 -9.30
N ASP A 158 -17.35 -6.47 -8.70
CA ASP A 158 -18.23 -5.34 -9.03
C ASP A 158 -18.02 -4.11 -8.13
N ALA A 159 -16.95 -4.11 -7.32
CA ALA A 159 -16.57 -2.93 -6.54
C ALA A 159 -16.00 -1.81 -7.46
N PRO A 160 -16.57 -0.59 -7.41
CA PRO A 160 -16.04 0.53 -8.19
C PRO A 160 -14.71 1.02 -7.61
N PHE A 161 -13.64 0.89 -8.38
CA PHE A 161 -12.26 1.16 -7.95
C PHE A 161 -12.05 2.58 -7.41
N ASP A 162 -12.67 3.58 -8.06
CA ASP A 162 -12.62 5.00 -7.70
C ASP A 162 -13.29 5.33 -6.35
N LYS A 163 -14.02 4.37 -5.76
CA LYS A 163 -14.61 4.51 -4.42
C LYS A 163 -13.90 3.62 -3.41
N VAL A 164 -13.59 2.38 -3.78
CA VAL A 164 -13.06 1.40 -2.81
C VAL A 164 -11.57 1.58 -2.54
N CYS A 165 -10.82 2.33 -3.34
CA CYS A 165 -9.41 2.64 -3.05
C CYS A 165 -9.21 3.26 -1.66
N TYR A 166 -10.14 4.10 -1.19
CA TYR A 166 -10.11 4.70 0.14
C TYR A 166 -10.25 3.70 1.31
N ILE A 167 -10.74 2.49 1.05
CA ILE A 167 -10.83 1.40 2.05
C ILE A 167 -9.42 0.92 2.43
N GLY A 168 -8.41 1.14 1.57
CA GLY A 168 -7.02 0.83 1.87
C GLY A 168 -6.40 1.63 3.02
N CYS A 169 -7.01 2.75 3.44
CA CYS A 169 -6.53 3.55 4.56
C CYS A 169 -7.63 4.39 5.24
N GLY A 170 -7.97 5.58 4.73
CA GLY A 170 -8.78 6.57 5.46
C GLY A 170 -10.10 6.04 6.00
N VAL A 171 -10.90 5.37 5.14
CA VAL A 171 -12.22 4.86 5.52
C VAL A 171 -12.13 3.79 6.61
N THR A 172 -11.26 2.81 6.44
CA THR A 172 -11.11 1.71 7.41
C THR A 172 -10.46 2.17 8.71
N THR A 173 -9.58 3.16 8.65
CA THR A 173 -8.95 3.77 9.82
C THR A 173 -9.98 4.51 10.67
N GLY A 174 -10.79 5.39 10.06
CA GLY A 174 -11.84 6.14 10.76
C GLY A 174 -12.92 5.24 11.34
N VAL A 175 -13.48 4.33 10.53
CA VAL A 175 -14.50 3.36 10.98
C VAL A 175 -13.92 2.44 12.06
N GLY A 176 -12.70 1.97 11.89
CA GLY A 176 -12.06 1.06 12.83
C GLY A 176 -11.75 1.70 14.18
N ALA A 177 -11.40 2.98 14.21
CA ALA A 177 -11.20 3.74 15.44
C ALA A 177 -12.48 3.77 16.29
N VAL A 178 -13.63 3.97 15.66
CA VAL A 178 -14.94 4.01 16.34
C VAL A 178 -15.37 2.62 16.80
N LEU A 179 -15.37 1.64 15.89
CA LEU A 179 -15.96 0.32 16.14
C LEU A 179 -15.06 -0.61 16.97
N PHE A 180 -13.76 -0.63 16.71
CA PHE A 180 -12.85 -1.64 17.28
C PHE A 180 -11.97 -1.09 18.39
N SER A 181 -11.47 0.14 18.25
CA SER A 181 -10.60 0.76 19.26
C SER A 181 -11.38 1.40 20.40
N ALA A 182 -12.24 2.37 20.09
CA ALA A 182 -13.05 3.09 21.07
C ALA A 182 -14.28 2.30 21.51
N LYS A 183 -14.81 1.43 20.63
CA LYS A 183 -16.03 0.63 20.86
C LYS A 183 -17.21 1.50 21.27
N VAL A 184 -17.43 2.58 20.52
CA VAL A 184 -18.49 3.57 20.80
C VAL A 184 -19.85 2.87 20.86
N GLU A 185 -20.60 3.14 21.92
CA GLU A 185 -21.92 2.57 22.17
C GLU A 185 -23.05 3.46 21.60
N ALA A 186 -24.21 2.85 21.32
CA ALA A 186 -25.38 3.59 20.88
C ALA A 186 -25.83 4.61 21.95
N GLY A 187 -26.08 5.86 21.53
CA GLY A 187 -26.46 6.95 22.41
C GLY A 187 -25.29 7.71 23.06
N ALA A 188 -24.04 7.34 22.77
CA ALA A 188 -22.87 8.08 23.24
C ALA A 188 -22.78 9.48 22.61
N ASN A 189 -22.32 10.46 23.38
CA ASN A 189 -21.88 11.76 22.87
C ASN A 189 -20.42 11.65 22.42
N VAL A 190 -20.13 11.97 21.15
CA VAL A 190 -18.79 11.83 20.55
C VAL A 190 -18.30 13.18 20.04
N ALA A 191 -17.03 13.50 20.30
CA ALA A 191 -16.33 14.64 19.71
C ALA A 191 -15.24 14.14 18.77
N VAL A 192 -15.29 14.59 17.51
CA VAL A 192 -14.28 14.27 16.48
C VAL A 192 -13.46 15.54 16.22
N PHE A 193 -12.15 15.46 16.46
CA PHE A 193 -11.21 16.55 16.22
C PHE A 193 -10.47 16.31 14.91
N GLY A 194 -10.74 17.14 13.91
CA GLY A 194 -10.27 16.97 12.53
C GLY A 194 -11.39 16.42 11.64
N LEU A 195 -11.71 17.14 10.57
CA LEU A 195 -12.79 16.81 9.61
C LEU A 195 -12.20 16.57 8.21
N GLY A 196 -11.11 15.80 8.17
CA GLY A 196 -10.49 15.32 6.94
C GLY A 196 -11.31 14.20 6.28
N GLY A 197 -10.66 13.49 5.34
CA GLY A 197 -11.26 12.36 4.62
C GLY A 197 -11.71 11.21 5.52
#